data_AF-A0A5B6WYT9-F1
#
_entry.id   AF-A0A5B6WYT9-F1
#
_cell.length_a   1.000
_cell.length_b   1.000
_cell.length_c   1.000
_cell.angle_alpha   90.00
_cell.angle_beta   90.00
_cell.angle_gamma   90.00
#
_symmetry.space_group_name_H-M   'P 1'
#
loop_
_entity.id
_entity.type
_entity.pdbx_description
1 polymer ?
#
loop_
_entity_poly.entity_id
_entity_poly.type
_entity_poly.pdbx_seq_one_letter_code
_entity_poly.pdbx_strand_id
1 'polypeptide(L)'
;MKVYGSSYLKYKNIAWNLLRRLGQEDNYPWLVEGDSNEILYSFEKSGVQRDQKRMKVFKEMFEECQLMDIGYSSVWFTWERGNLPEKT
;
A
#
# COMPACT_ATOMS: atom_id res chain seq x y z
N MET A 1 12.28 2.98 4.91
CA MET A 1 11.59 2.03 5.81
C MET A 1 10.89 0.96 4.98
N LYS A 2 10.95 -0.31 5.40
CA LYS A 2 10.23 -1.41 4.74
C LYS A 2 8.90 -1.72 5.43
N VAL A 3 7.81 -1.78 4.68
CA VAL A 3 6.46 -2.07 5.20
C VAL A 3 5.88 -3.31 4.53
N TYR A 4 5.21 -4.15 5.34
CA TYR A 4 4.40 -5.25 4.86
C TYR A 4 2.98 -5.12 5.42
N GLY A 5 2.04 -4.74 4.56
CA GLY A 5 0.63 -4.65 4.88
C GLY A 5 -0.03 -6.02 4.84
N SER A 6 -0.62 -6.46 5.95
CA SER A 6 -1.32 -7.76 6.00
C SER A 6 -2.58 -7.77 5.14
N SER A 7 -2.87 -8.84 4.40
CA SER A 7 -4.12 -9.02 3.64
C SER A 7 -5.39 -8.92 4.51
N TYR A 8 -5.28 -9.15 5.82
CA TYR A 8 -6.36 -8.99 6.78
C TYR A 8 -6.47 -7.54 7.29
N LEU A 9 -7.67 -6.97 7.14
CA LEU A 9 -7.98 -5.58 7.49
C LEU A 9 -7.59 -5.21 8.94
N LYS A 10 -7.83 -6.10 9.89
CA LYS A 10 -7.54 -5.88 11.32
C LYS A 10 -6.08 -5.51 11.59
N TYR A 11 -5.14 -6.05 10.81
CA TYR A 11 -3.71 -5.81 10.99
C TYR A 11 -3.20 -4.64 10.14
N LYS A 12 -3.97 -4.17 9.13
CA LYS A 12 -3.58 -3.03 8.31
C LYS A 12 -3.58 -1.72 9.10
N ASN A 13 -4.59 -1.52 9.94
CA ASN A 13 -4.67 -0.32 10.77
C ASN A 13 -3.46 -0.20 11.73
N ILE A 14 -2.90 -1.32 12.17
CA ILE A 14 -1.68 -1.33 12.99
C ILE A 14 -0.49 -0.79 12.19
N ALA A 15 -0.31 -1.27 10.95
CA ALA A 15 0.75 -0.78 10.07
C ALA A 15 0.59 0.72 9.74
N TRP A 16 -0.64 1.17 9.46
CA TRP A 16 -0.94 2.58 9.19
C TRP A 16 -0.69 3.48 10.40
N ASN A 17 -1.06 3.05 11.60
CA ASN A 17 -0.79 3.81 12.82
C ASN A 17 0.71 3.88 13.14
N LEU A 18 1.45 2.80 12.87
CA LEU A 18 2.90 2.82 13.00
C LEU A 18 3.54 3.81 12.03
N LEU A 19 3.08 3.82 10.77
CA LEU A 19 3.56 4.76 9.75
C LEU A 19 3.33 6.21 10.14
N ARG A 20 2.13 6.55 10.62
CA ARG A 20 1.82 7.90 11.13
C ARG A 20 2.75 8.32 12.25
N ARG A 21 2.96 7.44 13.21
CA ARG A 21 3.83 7.73 14.35
C ARG A 21 5.25 8.01 13.90
N LEU A 22 5.79 7.17 13.02
CA LEU A 22 7.15 7.32 12.51
C LEU A 22 7.30 8.59 11.63
N GLY A 23 6.30 8.90 10.81
CA GLY A 23 6.29 10.12 10.01
C GLY A 23 6.16 11.41 10.84
N GLN A 24 5.68 11.32 12.09
CA GLN A 24 5.58 12.45 13.01
C GLN A 24 6.82 12.60 13.91
N GLU A 25 7.55 11.51 14.16
CA GLU A 25 8.74 11.50 15.02
C GLU A 25 9.97 12.13 14.32
N ASP A 26 10.02 12.11 12.99
CA ASP A 26 11.15 12.62 12.20
C ASP A 26 10.76 13.77 11.25
N ASN A 27 11.43 14.91 11.39
CA ASN A 27 11.25 16.09 10.53
C ASN A 27 12.09 16.02 9.23
N TYR A 28 12.58 14.83 8.88
CA TYR A 28 13.44 14.59 7.73
C TYR A 28 12.66 13.91 6.59
N PRO A 29 13.06 14.14 5.32
CA PRO A 29 12.52 13.37 4.21
C PRO A 29 12.71 11.87 4.45
N TRP A 30 11.64 11.09 4.30
CA TRP A 30 11.66 9.67 4.55
C TRP A 30 11.00 8.91 3.40
N LEU A 31 11.51 7.70 3.17
CA LEU A 31 11.06 6.82 2.09
C LEU A 31 10.40 5.58 2.69
N VAL A 32 9.23 5.22 2.15
CA VAL A 32 8.54 3.97 2.44
C VAL A 32 8.60 3.08 1.21
N GLU A 33 9.08 1.86 1.40
CA GLU A 33 9.18 0.83 0.37
C GLU A 33 8.51 -0.46 0.90
N GLY A 34 7.89 -1.25 0.04
CA GLY A 34 7.37 -2.57 0.40
C GLY A 34 5.99 -2.85 -0.18
N ASP A 35 5.36 -3.91 0.33
CA ASP A 35 4.05 -4.37 -0.14
C ASP A 35 2.95 -3.94 0.85
N SER A 36 2.16 -2.95 0.48
CA SER A 36 1.04 -2.41 1.26
C SER A 36 -0.21 -3.33 1.22
N ASN A 37 -0.30 -4.23 0.25
CA ASN A 37 -1.53 -4.94 -0.13
C ASN A 37 -2.76 -4.02 -0.35
N GLU A 38 -2.58 -2.72 -0.53
CA GLU A 38 -3.61 -1.72 -0.86
C GLU A 38 -3.22 -0.94 -2.11
N ILE A 39 -4.23 -0.40 -2.77
CA ILE A 39 -4.08 0.50 -3.92
C ILE A 39 -4.58 1.88 -3.55
N LEU A 40 -3.96 2.93 -4.11
CA LEU A 40 -4.42 4.31 -3.97
C LEU A 40 -5.57 4.57 -4.94
N TYR A 41 -5.50 4.05 -6.17
CA TYR A 41 -6.47 4.33 -7.20
C TYR A 41 -7.05 3.06 -7.80
N SER A 42 -8.32 3.12 -8.22
CA SER A 42 -9.02 1.96 -8.79
C SER A 42 -8.36 1.43 -10.06
N PHE A 43 -7.68 2.28 -10.83
CA PHE A 43 -6.99 1.90 -12.06
C PHE A 43 -5.73 1.05 -11.82
N GLU A 44 -5.17 1.06 -10.60
CA GLU A 44 -4.02 0.23 -10.22
C GLU A 44 -4.40 -1.25 -10.04
N LYS A 45 -5.67 -1.59 -10.22
CA LYS A 45 -6.18 -2.95 -10.16
C LYS A 45 -7.07 -3.28 -11.35
N SER A 46 -6.70 -4.34 -12.06
CA SER A 46 -7.59 -5.00 -13.01
C SER A 46 -8.48 -6.04 -12.31
N GLY A 47 -9.71 -6.23 -12.84
CA GLY A 47 -10.70 -7.18 -12.33
C GLY A 47 -11.61 -6.61 -11.23
N VAL A 48 -11.80 -7.39 -10.15
CA VAL A 48 -12.72 -7.02 -9.06
C VAL A 48 -12.25 -5.74 -8.39
N GLN A 49 -13.13 -4.74 -8.38
CA GLN A 49 -12.85 -3.42 -7.79
C GLN A 49 -12.56 -3.53 -6.30
N ARG A 50 -11.60 -2.74 -5.84
CA ARG A 50 -11.29 -2.63 -4.41
C ARG A 50 -12.38 -1.83 -3.70
N ASP A 51 -12.63 -2.17 -2.44
CA ASP A 51 -13.53 -1.43 -1.57
C ASP A 51 -13.07 0.04 -1.43
N GLN A 52 -13.95 0.97 -1.78
CA GLN A 52 -13.67 2.42 -1.79
C GLN A 52 -13.34 2.96 -0.40
N LYS A 53 -13.96 2.43 0.65
CA LYS A 53 -13.69 2.84 2.04
C LYS A 53 -12.26 2.44 2.45
N ARG A 54 -11.78 1.27 2.02
CA ARG A 54 -10.38 0.85 2.26
C ARG A 54 -9.38 1.74 1.54
N MET A 55 -9.63 2.05 0.26
CA MET A 55 -8.78 2.97 -0.49
C MET A 55 -8.76 4.36 0.15
N LYS A 56 -9.91 4.86 0.63
CA LYS A 56 -10.00 6.13 1.33
C LYS A 56 -9.12 6.17 2.59
N VAL A 57 -9.21 5.15 3.44
CA VAL A 57 -8.37 5.05 4.66
C VAL A 57 -6.89 5.01 4.32
N PHE A 58 -6.51 4.33 3.23
CA PHE A 58 -5.13 4.30 2.79
C PHE A 58 -4.65 5.66 2.26
N LYS A 59 -5.48 6.37 1.48
CA LYS A 59 -5.21 7.74 1.04
C LYS A 59 -5.05 8.72 2.19
N GLU A 60 -5.97 8.69 3.16
CA GLU A 60 -5.92 9.56 4.34
C GLU A 60 -4.60 9.36 5.10
N MET A 61 -4.15 8.09 5.27
CA MET A 61 -2.84 7.81 5.86
C MET A 61 -1.69 8.39 5.03
N PHE A 62 -1.76 8.26 3.70
CA PHE A 62 -0.74 8.77 2.78
C PHE A 62 -0.61 10.30 2.88
N GLU A 63 -1.75 11.01 2.93
CA GLU A 63 -1.83 12.46 3.10
C GLU A 63 -1.33 12.91 4.48
N GLU A 64 -1.75 12.25 5.56
CA GLU A 64 -1.32 12.54 6.94
C GLU A 64 0.19 12.36 7.12
N CYS A 65 0.77 11.39 6.41
CA CYS A 65 2.20 11.11 6.41
C CYS A 65 2.98 11.98 5.42
N GLN A 66 2.31 12.87 4.68
CA GLN A 66 2.87 13.69 3.59
C GLN A 66 3.67 12.86 2.58
N LEU A 67 3.24 11.61 2.36
CA LEU A 67 3.86 10.71 1.41
C LEU A 67 3.39 11.08 0.00
N MET A 68 4.31 10.94 -0.95
CA MET A 68 4.01 11.04 -2.37
C MET A 68 4.39 9.73 -3.05
N ASP A 69 3.58 9.31 -4.00
CA ASP A 69 3.95 8.20 -4.86
C ASP A 69 5.03 8.71 -5.83
N ILE A 70 6.18 8.03 -5.83
CA ILE A 70 7.31 8.34 -6.71
C ILE A 70 6.98 7.92 -8.16
N GLY A 71 5.97 7.08 -8.31
CA GLY A 71 5.55 6.52 -9.59
C GLY A 71 6.47 5.41 -10.07
N TYR A 72 5.98 4.67 -11.05
CA TYR A 72 6.73 3.61 -11.71
C TYR A 72 6.41 3.64 -13.21
N SER A 73 7.43 3.53 -14.06
CA SER A 73 7.30 3.66 -15.51
C SER A 73 7.30 2.33 -16.28
N SER A 74 7.30 1.21 -15.55
CA SER A 74 7.49 -0.14 -16.12
C SER A 74 6.18 -0.95 -15.99
N VAL A 75 6.22 -2.26 -15.71
CA VAL A 75 5.06 -3.15 -15.59
C VAL A 75 3.94 -2.50 -14.77
N TRP A 76 2.74 -2.44 -15.36
CA TRP A 76 1.57 -1.73 -14.81
C TRP A 76 1.05 -2.30 -13.48
N PHE A 77 1.34 -3.58 -13.18
CA PHE A 77 0.90 -4.27 -11.97
C PHE A 77 2.08 -4.95 -11.29
N THR A 78 2.14 -4.86 -9.96
CA THR A 78 3.18 -5.49 -9.13
C THR A 78 2.83 -6.91 -8.69
N TRP A 79 1.59 -7.37 -8.91
CA TRP A 79 1.11 -8.69 -8.51
C TRP A 79 -0.05 -9.20 -9.39
N GLU A 80 -0.06 -10.51 -9.66
CA GLU A 80 -1.13 -11.21 -10.38
C GLU A 80 -1.60 -12.44 -9.57
N ARG A 81 -2.92 -12.68 -9.53
CA ARG A 81 -3.49 -13.87 -8.90
C ARG A 81 -3.45 -15.05 -9.87
N GLY A 82 -2.55 -16.01 -9.62
CA GLY A 82 -2.57 -17.32 -10.28
C GLY A 82 -1.57 -17.41 -11.43
N ASN A 83 -0.35 -17.80 -11.09
CA ASN A 83 0.65 -18.45 -11.95
C ASN A 83 1.63 -19.23 -11.05
N LEU A 84 1.11 -19.97 -10.07
CA LEU A 84 1.91 -21.03 -9.46
C LEU A 84 1.96 -22.16 -10.50
N PRO A 85 3.13 -22.57 -11.01
CA PRO A 85 3.19 -23.79 -11.80
C PRO A 85 2.62 -24.91 -10.92
N GLU A 86 1.63 -25.63 -11.43
CA GLU A 86 1.20 -26.89 -10.83
C GLU A 86 2.47 -27.71 -10.62
N LYS A 87 2.75 -28.07 -9.36
CA LYS A 87 3.79 -29.05 -9.07
C LYS A 87 3.32 -30.35 -9.71
N THR A 88 3.87 -30.66 -10.87
CA THR A 88 3.75 -31.96 -11.53
C THR A 88 4.48 -33.01 -10.69
#